data_AF-A0AAU5YQ74-F1
#
_entry.id   AF-A0AAU5YQ74-F1
#
_cell.length_a   1.000
_cell.length_b   1.000
_cell.length_c   1.000
_cell.angle_alpha   90.00
_cell.angle_beta   90.00
_cell.angle_gamma   90.00
#
_symmetry.space_group_name_H-M   'P 1'
#
loop_
_entity.id
_entity.type
_entity.pdbx_description
1 polymer ?
#
loop_
_entity_poly.entity_id
_entity_poly.type
_entity_poly.pdbx_seq_one_letter_code
_entity_poly.pdbx_strand_id
1 'polypeptide(L)'
;MMVKVLRGDSTGELELSGTHSELLALGRELRSGQGEISLERVSDPFPYSRSLSWMTFQLVSGKILISSSGDSESLDIRGGPEALALLADNIEGFASDADGDDHLHVDYFPEHDYLAEGSGSVVVAIDGDPSMSS
;
A
#
# COMPACT_ATOMS: atom_id res chain seq x y z
N MET A 1 3.06 12.60 5.47
CA MET A 1 2.03 11.54 5.37
C MET A 1 2.35 10.51 6.44
N MET A 2 1.37 10.07 7.22
CA MET A 2 1.53 9.08 8.30
C MET A 2 0.86 7.76 7.94
N VAL A 3 1.02 7.31 6.68
CA VAL A 3 0.59 5.95 6.33
C VAL A 3 1.48 4.94 7.03
N LYS A 4 0.87 3.83 7.45
CA LYS A 4 1.55 2.68 8.04
C LYS A 4 1.48 1.50 7.09
N VAL A 5 2.51 0.64 7.14
CA VAL A 5 2.47 -0.66 6.48
C VAL A 5 2.83 -1.75 7.47
N LEU A 6 1.96 -2.75 7.60
CA LEU A 6 2.18 -3.94 8.42
C LEU A 6 2.40 -5.15 7.52
N ARG A 7 3.19 -6.13 7.99
CA ARG A 7 3.48 -7.37 7.25
C ARG A 7 3.26 -8.60 8.10
N GLY A 8 2.51 -9.57 7.58
CA GLY A 8 2.40 -10.91 8.15
C GLY A 8 3.52 -11.79 7.58
N ASP A 9 4.48 -12.22 8.40
CA ASP A 9 5.61 -13.02 7.89
C ASP A 9 5.20 -14.45 7.51
N SER A 10 4.13 -14.97 8.10
CA SER A 10 3.59 -16.30 7.79
C SER A 10 2.72 -16.34 6.52
N THR A 11 2.06 -15.23 6.19
CA THR A 11 1.16 -15.11 5.03
C THR A 11 1.81 -14.39 3.85
N GLY A 12 2.79 -13.52 4.12
CA GLY A 12 3.35 -12.59 3.13
C GLY A 12 2.44 -11.38 2.83
N GLU A 13 1.27 -11.31 3.47
CA GLU A 13 0.30 -10.24 3.30
C GLU A 13 0.82 -8.92 3.88
N LEU A 14 0.47 -7.83 3.21
CA LEU A 14 0.74 -6.47 3.64
C LEU A 14 -0.56 -5.75 3.92
N GLU A 15 -0.62 -4.99 4.99
CA GLU A 15 -1.67 -3.99 5.20
C GLU A 15 -1.08 -2.61 5.01
N LEU A 16 -1.70 -1.81 4.16
CA LEU A 16 -1.44 -0.38 3.98
C LEU A 16 -2.62 0.39 4.56
N SER A 17 -2.40 1.20 5.58
CA SER A 17 -3.48 1.95 6.20
C SER A 17 -3.09 3.39 6.52
N GLY A 18 -4.10 4.24 6.58
CA GLY A 18 -3.99 5.67 6.88
C GLY A 18 -5.34 6.35 6.76
N THR A 19 -5.40 7.65 7.04
CA THR A 19 -6.63 8.41 6.84
C THR A 19 -6.98 8.55 5.36
N HIS A 20 -8.22 8.90 5.04
CA HIS A 20 -8.65 9.23 3.67
C HIS A 20 -7.70 10.22 2.99
N SER A 21 -7.34 11.30 3.69
CA SER A 21 -6.48 12.35 3.16
C SER A 21 -5.07 11.86 2.84
N GLU A 22 -4.58 10.89 3.60
CA GLU A 22 -3.25 10.32 3.44
C GLU A 22 -3.22 9.31 2.31
N LEU A 23 -4.22 8.45 2.18
CA LEU A 23 -4.33 7.54 1.04
C LEU A 23 -4.51 8.31 -0.28
N LEU A 24 -5.28 9.42 -0.27
CA LEU A 24 -5.36 10.33 -1.42
C LEU A 24 -4.01 10.98 -1.75
N ALA A 25 -3.22 11.34 -0.74
CA ALA A 25 -1.87 11.87 -0.96
C ALA A 25 -0.94 10.79 -1.52
N LEU A 26 -1.04 9.55 -1.04
CA LEU A 26 -0.26 8.42 -1.51
C LEU A 26 -0.51 8.12 -3.00
N GLY A 27 -1.76 8.17 -3.45
CA GLY A 27 -2.09 8.03 -4.86
C GLY A 27 -1.38 9.05 -5.75
N ARG A 28 -1.30 10.31 -5.30
CA ARG A 28 -0.55 11.36 -6.01
C ARG A 28 0.95 11.09 -6.06
N GLU A 29 1.52 10.59 -4.97
CA GLU A 29 2.94 10.21 -4.91
C GLU A 29 3.24 9.03 -5.86
N LEU A 30 2.35 8.03 -5.96
CA LEU A 30 2.49 6.92 -6.90
C LEU A 30 2.57 7.41 -8.36
N ARG A 31 1.78 8.42 -8.72
CA ARG A 31 1.79 9.02 -10.06
C ARG A 31 3.06 9.81 -10.39
N SER A 32 3.84 10.21 -9.39
CA SER A 32 5.16 10.80 -9.62
C SER A 32 6.13 9.80 -10.29
N GLY A 33 5.85 8.51 -10.15
CA GLY A 33 6.61 7.41 -10.75
C GLY A 33 7.86 7.03 -9.96
N GLN A 34 8.38 7.89 -9.09
CA GLN A 34 9.56 7.60 -8.29
C GLN A 34 9.53 8.36 -6.98
N GLY A 35 9.81 7.67 -5.88
CA GLY A 35 9.88 8.31 -4.58
C GLY A 35 10.19 7.34 -3.45
N GLU A 36 10.37 7.92 -2.27
CA GLU A 36 10.55 7.20 -1.02
C GLU A 36 9.73 7.91 0.06
N ILE A 37 9.00 7.13 0.85
CA ILE A 37 8.13 7.63 1.90
C ILE A 37 8.49 6.94 3.21
N SER A 38 8.74 7.74 4.23
CA SER A 38 8.84 7.27 5.61
C SER A 38 7.45 6.85 6.08
N LEU A 39 7.35 5.62 6.59
CA LEU A 39 6.11 5.07 7.14
C LEU A 39 6.02 5.31 8.64
N GLU A 40 4.79 5.37 9.15
CA GLU A 40 4.55 5.37 10.59
C GLU A 40 4.90 4.01 11.21
N ARG A 41 5.69 4.06 12.29
CA ARG A 41 6.12 2.88 13.04
C ARG A 41 5.07 2.49 14.08
N VAL A 42 4.47 1.32 13.91
CA VAL A 42 3.54 0.73 14.90
C VAL A 42 4.32 -0.11 15.91
N SER A 43 4.10 0.14 17.20
CA SER A 43 4.80 -0.55 18.30
C SER A 43 4.30 -1.97 18.52
N ASP A 44 2.99 -2.19 18.42
CA ASP A 44 2.34 -3.49 18.47
C ASP A 44 1.62 -3.77 17.14
N PRO A 45 2.25 -4.51 16.20
CA PRO A 45 1.69 -4.75 14.87
C PRO A 45 0.66 -5.88 14.84
N PHE A 46 0.24 -6.46 15.97
CA PHE A 46 -0.71 -7.57 16.00
C PHE A 46 -2.02 -7.20 15.26
N PRO A 47 -2.56 -8.07 14.38
CA PRO A 47 -2.24 -9.49 14.16
C PRO A 47 -1.05 -9.76 13.21
N TYR A 48 -0.45 -8.73 12.62
CA TYR A 48 0.73 -8.84 11.78
C TYR A 48 2.01 -9.03 12.60
N SER A 49 3.10 -9.36 11.91
CA SER A 49 4.37 -9.71 12.53
C SER A 49 5.27 -8.50 12.75
N ARG A 50 5.19 -7.48 11.88
CA ARG A 50 6.06 -6.29 11.93
C ARG A 50 5.46 -5.09 11.20
N SER A 51 5.90 -3.91 11.60
CA SER A 51 5.64 -2.65 10.90
C SER A 51 6.87 -2.29 10.06
N LEU A 52 6.63 -1.89 8.82
CA LEU A 52 7.67 -1.44 7.89
C LEU A 52 8.00 0.03 8.13
N SER A 53 9.21 0.43 7.73
CA SER A 53 9.77 1.76 7.94
C SER A 53 9.71 2.62 6.68
N TRP A 54 9.71 1.99 5.50
CA TRP A 54 9.78 2.70 4.22
C TRP A 54 8.83 2.13 3.16
N MET A 55 8.41 2.99 2.25
CA MET A 55 7.81 2.60 0.98
C MET A 55 8.58 3.26 -0.16
N THR A 56 8.97 2.48 -1.15
CA THR A 56 9.72 2.95 -2.32
C THR A 56 8.91 2.74 -3.59
N PHE A 57 9.00 3.72 -4.50
CA PHE A 57 8.43 3.64 -5.84
C PHE A 57 9.53 3.79 -6.86
N GLN A 58 9.52 2.93 -7.87
CA GLN A 58 10.46 3.01 -8.97
C GLN A 58 9.76 2.85 -10.31
N LEU A 59 9.97 3.84 -11.18
CA LEU A 59 9.51 3.79 -12.55
C LEU A 59 10.34 2.78 -13.34
N VAL A 60 9.67 1.74 -13.81
CA VAL A 60 10.22 0.74 -14.74
C VAL A 60 9.25 0.54 -15.89
N SER A 61 9.51 -0.38 -16.82
CA SER A 61 8.52 -0.75 -17.83
C SER A 61 7.62 -1.89 -17.33
N GLY A 62 6.37 -1.92 -17.80
CA GLY A 62 5.45 -3.04 -17.61
C GLY A 62 4.55 -2.92 -16.38
N LYS A 63 4.00 -4.06 -15.96
CA LYS A 63 3.07 -4.18 -14.83
C LYS A 63 3.79 -3.95 -13.49
N ILE A 64 3.02 -3.58 -12.47
CA ILE A 64 3.53 -3.40 -11.11
C ILE A 64 3.97 -4.73 -10.52
N LEU A 65 5.15 -4.74 -9.90
CA LEU A 65 5.59 -5.76 -8.96
C LEU A 65 5.66 -5.14 -7.56
N ILE A 66 4.87 -5.70 -6.65
CA ILE A 66 4.89 -5.34 -5.23
C ILE A 66 5.74 -6.37 -4.48
N SER A 67 6.74 -5.92 -3.74
CA SER A 67 7.57 -6.80 -2.93
C SER A 67 7.88 -6.19 -1.57
N SER A 68 8.01 -7.02 -0.55
CA SER A 68 8.58 -6.62 0.74
C SER A 68 9.78 -7.52 1.04
N SER A 69 10.97 -6.94 1.03
CA SER A 69 12.19 -7.69 1.29
C SER A 69 12.32 -7.97 2.80
N GLY A 70 12.72 -9.21 3.13
CA GLY A 70 12.85 -9.71 4.51
C GLY A 70 13.72 -8.81 5.40
N ASP A 71 14.77 -8.23 4.83
CA ASP A 71 15.82 -7.47 5.52
C ASP A 71 15.63 -5.94 5.44
N SER A 72 14.70 -5.50 4.59
CA SER A 72 14.68 -4.15 4.01
C SER A 72 13.79 -3.17 4.76
N GLU A 73 12.97 -3.68 5.69
CA GLU A 73 11.89 -2.93 6.36
C GLU A 73 11.09 -2.04 5.37
N SER A 74 10.98 -2.45 4.11
CA SER A 74 10.42 -1.65 3.02
C SER A 74 9.37 -2.39 2.22
N LEU A 75 8.38 -1.63 1.78
CA LEU A 75 7.46 -2.00 0.70
C LEU A 75 7.99 -1.39 -0.60
N ASP A 76 8.37 -2.21 -1.55
CA ASP A 76 8.91 -1.77 -2.83
C ASP A 76 7.87 -1.99 -3.93
N ILE A 77 7.51 -0.91 -4.63
CA ILE A 77 6.56 -0.91 -5.73
C ILE A 77 7.29 -0.47 -7.00
N ARG A 78 7.33 -1.36 -7.99
CA ARG A 78 8.01 -1.08 -9.25
C ARG A 78 7.05 -1.31 -10.40
N GLY A 79 6.82 -0.33 -11.25
CA GLY A 79 5.93 -0.50 -12.40
C GLY A 79 6.05 0.61 -13.44
N GLY A 80 5.36 0.40 -14.56
CA GLY A 80 5.16 1.40 -15.60
C GLY A 80 4.23 2.53 -15.16
N PRO A 81 4.30 3.68 -15.85
CA PRO A 81 3.52 4.86 -15.47
C PRO A 81 2.01 4.60 -15.53
N GLU A 82 1.55 3.82 -16.52
CA GLU A 82 0.14 3.43 -16.67
C GLU A 82 -0.32 2.51 -15.54
N ALA A 83 0.51 1.53 -15.15
CA ALA A 83 0.19 0.62 -14.06
C ALA A 83 0.19 1.35 -12.70
N LEU A 84 1.15 2.24 -12.47
CA LEU A 84 1.20 3.10 -11.27
C LEU A 84 0.01 4.04 -11.20
N ALA A 85 -0.45 4.58 -12.33
CA ALA A 85 -1.67 5.38 -12.38
C ALA A 85 -2.91 4.56 -12.00
N LEU A 86 -3.03 3.31 -12.46
CA LEU A 86 -4.15 2.43 -12.10
C LEU A 86 -4.15 2.04 -10.61
N LEU A 87 -2.98 1.76 -10.03
CA LEU A 87 -2.88 1.54 -8.59
C LEU A 87 -3.27 2.79 -7.80
N ALA A 88 -2.83 3.97 -8.25
CA ALA A 88 -3.22 5.24 -7.65
C ALA A 88 -4.73 5.49 -7.77
N ASP A 89 -5.34 5.24 -8.94
CA ASP A 89 -6.79 5.37 -9.14
C ASP A 89 -7.57 4.48 -8.16
N ASN A 90 -7.14 3.24 -7.95
CA ASN A 90 -7.80 2.31 -7.02
C ASN A 90 -7.68 2.78 -5.57
N ILE A 91 -6.50 3.22 -5.14
CA ILE A 91 -6.29 3.74 -3.77
C ILE A 91 -7.07 5.04 -3.55
N GLU A 92 -7.04 5.96 -4.51
CA GLU A 92 -7.75 7.25 -4.41
C GLU A 92 -9.27 7.06 -4.45
N GLY A 93 -9.76 6.13 -5.28
CA GLY A 93 -11.18 5.75 -5.33
C GLY A 93 -11.64 5.14 -4.01
N PHE A 94 -10.90 4.14 -3.51
CA PHE A 94 -11.15 3.57 -2.19
C PHE A 94 -11.14 4.63 -1.09
N ALA A 95 -10.12 5.48 -1.05
CA ALA A 95 -10.02 6.55 -0.06
C ALA A 95 -11.12 7.62 -0.18
N SER A 96 -11.81 7.73 -1.31
CA SER A 96 -12.92 8.68 -1.47
C SER A 96 -14.25 8.10 -1.01
N ASP A 97 -14.42 6.78 -1.19
CA ASP A 97 -15.72 6.10 -1.06
C ASP A 97 -15.84 5.18 0.16
N ALA A 98 -14.72 4.75 0.75
CA ALA A 98 -14.71 3.79 1.86
C ALA A 98 -15.35 4.35 3.14
N ASP A 99 -16.08 3.50 3.88
CA ASP A 99 -16.60 3.83 5.20
C ASP A 99 -16.24 2.72 6.21
N GLY A 100 -16.01 3.08 7.48
CA GLY A 100 -15.89 2.12 8.59
C GLY A 100 -14.84 1.02 8.36
N ASP A 101 -15.31 -0.23 8.21
CA ASP A 101 -14.49 -1.45 8.10
C ASP A 101 -14.19 -1.87 6.64
N ASP A 102 -14.46 -0.99 5.67
CA ASP A 102 -14.18 -1.24 4.27
C ASP A 102 -12.67 -1.43 4.03
N HIS A 103 -12.36 -2.29 3.07
CA HIS A 103 -10.98 -2.56 2.66
C HIS A 103 -10.91 -2.90 1.17
N LEU A 104 -9.81 -2.50 0.54
CA LEU A 104 -9.50 -2.81 -0.85
C LEU A 104 -8.41 -3.89 -0.90
N HIS A 105 -8.69 -4.98 -1.60
CA HIS A 105 -7.70 -6.02 -1.91
C HIS A 105 -6.99 -5.70 -3.22
N VAL A 106 -5.67 -5.63 -3.17
CA VAL A 106 -4.79 -5.46 -4.33
C VAL A 106 -3.99 -6.76 -4.49
N ASP A 107 -4.62 -7.72 -5.17
CA ASP A 107 -4.11 -9.08 -5.33
C ASP A 107 -3.90 -9.45 -6.78
N TYR A 108 -2.77 -10.10 -7.06
CA TYR A 108 -2.52 -10.65 -8.38
C TYR A 108 -3.48 -11.83 -8.69
N PHE A 109 -3.95 -11.88 -9.94
CA PHE A 109 -4.60 -13.04 -10.54
C PHE A 109 -4.13 -13.22 -12.01
N PRO A 110 -4.30 -14.40 -12.63
CA PRO A 110 -3.90 -14.59 -14.03
C PRO A 110 -4.59 -13.59 -14.97
N GLU A 111 -3.85 -13.05 -15.93
CA GLU A 111 -4.32 -11.98 -16.84
C GLU A 111 -4.66 -10.63 -16.16
N HIS A 112 -4.21 -10.39 -14.92
CA HIS A 112 -4.42 -9.12 -14.24
C HIS A 112 -3.94 -7.91 -15.07
N ASP A 113 -4.76 -6.86 -15.15
CA ASP A 113 -4.49 -5.72 -16.02
C ASP A 113 -3.19 -4.96 -15.71
N TYR A 114 -2.89 -4.71 -14.42
CA TYR A 114 -1.75 -3.89 -14.01
C TYR A 114 -0.77 -4.53 -13.02
N LEU A 115 -1.08 -5.66 -12.38
CA LEU A 115 -0.16 -6.38 -11.49
C LEU A 115 0.58 -7.50 -12.24
N ALA A 116 1.88 -7.63 -11.98
CA ALA A 116 2.72 -8.69 -12.47
C ALA A 116 2.58 -9.94 -11.57
N GLU A 117 2.78 -11.11 -12.18
CA GLU A 117 2.91 -12.37 -11.43
C GLU A 117 4.03 -12.26 -10.40
N GLY A 118 3.77 -12.75 -9.18
CA GLY A 118 4.70 -12.66 -8.06
C GLY A 118 4.58 -11.38 -7.21
N SER A 119 3.63 -10.48 -7.52
CA SER A 119 3.30 -9.37 -6.63
C SER A 119 2.75 -9.87 -5.30
N GLY A 120 3.25 -9.30 -4.20
CA GLY A 120 2.70 -9.50 -2.86
C GLY A 120 1.27 -8.95 -2.75
N SER A 121 0.45 -9.63 -1.95
CA SER A 121 -0.90 -9.20 -1.59
C SER A 121 -0.85 -7.96 -0.70
N VAL A 122 -1.67 -6.96 -1.03
CA VAL A 122 -1.83 -5.74 -0.22
C VAL A 122 -3.31 -5.52 0.08
N VAL A 123 -3.63 -5.41 1.35
CA VAL A 123 -4.93 -4.91 1.83
C VAL A 123 -4.79 -3.44 2.16
N VAL A 124 -5.64 -2.60 1.57
CA VAL A 124 -5.71 -1.17 1.89
C VAL A 124 -6.91 -0.92 2.81
N ALA A 125 -6.69 -0.22 3.92
CA ALA A 125 -7.72 0.04 4.93
C ALA A 125 -7.69 1.49 5.42
N ILE A 126 -8.83 1.99 5.91
CA ILE A 126 -8.90 3.30 6.58
C ILE A 126 -8.43 3.12 8.02
N ASP A 127 -7.43 3.91 8.41
CA ASP A 127 -7.10 4.09 9.82
C ASP A 127 -7.93 5.26 10.33
N GLY A 128 -8.79 5.00 11.32
CA GLY A 128 -9.72 6.01 11.82
C GLY A 128 -8.97 7.27 12.27
N ASP A 129 -9.40 8.43 11.77
CA ASP A 129 -9.00 9.72 12.34
C ASP A 129 -9.41 9.67 13.84
N PRO A 130 -8.54 9.98 14.83
CA PRO A 130 -8.75 9.69 16.26
C PRO A 130 -9.89 10.48 16.94
N SER A 131 -10.96 10.81 16.23
CA SER A 131 -12.11 11.58 16.70
C SER A 131 -13.30 10.76 17.19
N MET A 132 -13.23 9.42 17.19
CA MET A 132 -14.32 8.57 17.71
C MET A 132 -13.88 7.69 18.89
N SER A 133 -13.27 8.32 19.90
CA SER A 133 -13.37 7.84 21.28
C SER A 133 -14.39 8.72 21.99
N SER A 134 -15.66 8.27 22.00
CA SER A 134 -16.72 8.87 22.83
C SER A 134 -16.67 8.35 24.26
#